data_AF-A0A927SK44-F1
#
_entry.id   AF-A0A927SK44-F1
#
_cell.length_a   1.000
_cell.length_b   1.000
_cell.length_c   1.000
_cell.angle_alpha   90.00
_cell.angle_beta   90.00
_cell.angle_gamma   90.00
#
_symmetry.space_group_name_H-M   'P 1'
#
loop_
_entity.id
_entity.type
_entity.pdbx_description
1 polymer ?
#
loop_
_entity_poly.entity_id
_entity_poly.type
_entity_poly.pdbx_seq_one_letter_code
_entity_poly.pdbx_strand_id
1 'polypeptide(L)'
;MEHKYSVVDLFSGAGGLSLGFIQTQKYDIKVAFENSPYMQDTYRHNHPGVEVLGDVCQANYSEIIRKHGEIDVVIGGPPCQGFSNANRQKNHAISQNNMLVKQYLRAILELQPKAFVMENVSMLHSEVHRFYMETGDVDTVERCKIPVKETPLHLLDEEFVFSGVEEIVKDEGQIKSFLWPEEDYFELNIIYKASKNIAKMCTALEKHKKKLLRLIDKYLQLSGAHHIHREAKRAFSAINQYYEGKIAAENIKCEIEPSVMIQRMLSKALEIFDNHILVDAYVCDDNLIARIRSFAVYDYLERILTAPENDYVICSDVLCAADYGAPQKRMRFVVMGIKRHISSKIALPKGRFDADEYRTVRDAIGDLEDVTPVIDLVDDVNGITLPQRDDLGELATALRDSVVLKNHMVTKTTDTALQRFRALKQGQNFHALDDSLKTNTYTDVARTQNTIYLRLNYDEPSGTVINVRKSMWIHPTLDRAISVREAARLQTFPDHFVFCGSKDKQYQQVGNAVPPIMAKSIAKKLAQTLSKNLYPVVKDNS
;
A
#
# COMPACT_ATOMS: atom_id res chain seq x y z
N MET A 1 7.38 -1.08 39.74
CA MET A 1 7.35 -0.71 38.30
C MET A 1 6.00 -1.15 37.76
N GLU A 2 5.31 -0.26 37.06
CA GLU A 2 4.03 -0.60 36.44
C GLU A 2 4.28 -1.64 35.32
N HIS A 3 3.49 -2.72 35.30
CA HIS A 3 3.66 -3.80 34.34
C HIS A 3 3.41 -3.31 32.91
N LYS A 4 4.37 -3.54 32.00
CA LYS A 4 4.24 -3.25 30.57
C LYS A 4 3.93 -4.52 29.81
N TYR A 5 3.02 -4.43 28.84
CA TYR A 5 2.67 -5.53 27.96
C TYR A 5 3.74 -5.71 26.86
N SER A 6 4.23 -6.93 26.69
CA SER A 6 5.17 -7.27 25.60
C SER A 6 4.46 -7.25 24.25
N VAL A 7 5.10 -6.65 23.23
CA VAL A 7 4.47 -6.46 21.91
C VAL A 7 5.36 -6.94 20.77
N VAL A 8 4.75 -7.55 19.77
CA VAL A 8 5.33 -7.75 18.43
C VAL A 8 4.61 -6.86 17.42
N ASP A 9 5.36 -6.03 16.68
CA ASP A 9 4.85 -5.20 15.58
C ASP A 9 5.17 -5.84 14.23
N LEU A 10 4.14 -6.15 13.44
CA LEU A 10 4.27 -6.76 12.12
C LEU A 10 4.03 -5.71 11.05
N PHE A 11 4.87 -5.72 10.00
CA PHE A 11 4.81 -4.74 8.91
C PHE A 11 4.98 -3.32 9.43
N SER A 12 5.98 -3.13 10.30
CA SER A 12 6.07 -1.96 11.18
C SER A 12 6.28 -0.65 10.42
N GLY A 13 6.80 -0.70 9.19
CA GLY A 13 7.14 0.48 8.40
C GLY A 13 8.13 1.35 9.15
N ALA A 14 7.89 2.66 9.13
CA ALA A 14 8.67 3.60 9.95
C ALA A 14 8.40 3.43 11.46
N GLY A 15 7.28 2.80 11.87
CA GLY A 15 6.92 2.60 13.28
C GLY A 15 5.91 3.59 13.85
N GLY A 16 5.06 4.22 13.03
CA GLY A 16 4.04 5.16 13.51
C GLY A 16 3.01 4.52 14.46
N LEU A 17 2.63 3.26 14.20
CA LEU A 17 1.75 2.49 15.09
C LEU A 17 2.45 2.20 16.43
N SER A 18 3.66 1.65 16.38
CA SER A 18 4.50 1.40 17.56
C SER A 18 4.77 2.64 18.40
N LEU A 19 5.06 3.78 17.77
CA LEU A 19 5.28 5.05 18.48
C LEU A 19 4.06 5.43 19.32
N GLY A 20 2.84 5.31 18.77
CA GLY A 20 1.61 5.57 19.52
C GLY A 20 1.45 4.66 20.73
N PHE A 21 1.81 3.38 20.61
CA PHE A 21 1.80 2.40 21.72
C PHE A 21 2.83 2.76 22.79
N ILE A 22 4.08 3.05 22.40
CA ILE A 22 5.18 3.43 23.29
C ILE A 22 4.85 4.71 24.07
N GLN A 23 4.22 5.70 23.42
CA GLN A 23 3.81 6.96 24.05
C GLN A 23 2.77 6.81 25.17
N THR A 24 2.15 5.62 25.34
CA THR A 24 1.28 5.34 26.49
C THR A 24 2.04 4.91 27.73
N GLN A 25 3.32 4.52 27.57
CA GLN A 25 4.17 3.90 28.59
C GLN A 25 3.65 2.55 29.13
N LYS A 26 2.60 1.97 28.55
CA LYS A 26 2.01 0.67 28.96
C LYS A 26 2.51 -0.52 28.14
N TYR A 27 3.26 -0.28 27.07
CA TYR A 27 3.70 -1.30 26.13
C TYR A 27 5.21 -1.29 25.99
N ASP A 28 5.77 -2.45 25.73
CA ASP A 28 7.18 -2.68 25.44
C ASP A 28 7.31 -3.48 24.15
N ILE A 29 7.69 -2.80 23.05
CA ILE A 29 7.83 -3.44 21.74
C ILE A 29 9.12 -4.27 21.76
N LYS A 30 9.00 -5.60 21.70
CA LYS A 30 10.14 -6.52 21.73
C LYS A 30 10.73 -6.74 20.35
N VAL A 31 9.86 -6.96 19.38
CA VAL A 31 10.23 -7.31 18.01
C VAL A 31 9.39 -6.50 17.03
N ALA A 32 10.03 -6.01 15.97
CA ALA A 32 9.38 -5.40 14.82
C ALA A 32 9.81 -6.09 13.53
N PHE A 33 8.86 -6.46 12.68
CA PHE A 33 9.13 -7.04 11.35
C PHE A 33 8.95 -5.98 10.26
N GLU A 34 10.01 -5.72 9.52
CA GLU A 34 10.02 -4.80 8.39
C GLU A 34 10.97 -5.30 7.31
N ASN A 35 10.46 -5.56 6.11
CA ASN A 35 11.26 -6.14 5.02
C ASN A 35 12.18 -5.10 4.35
N SER A 36 11.80 -3.82 4.36
CA SER A 36 12.52 -2.76 3.68
C SER A 36 13.72 -2.26 4.51
N PRO A 37 14.97 -2.38 4.01
CA PRO A 37 16.16 -2.01 4.80
C PRO A 37 16.16 -0.57 5.32
N TYR A 38 15.70 0.39 4.50
CA TYR A 38 15.68 1.80 4.91
C TYR A 38 14.58 2.11 5.93
N MET A 39 13.50 1.31 5.98
CA MET A 39 12.48 1.43 7.03
C MET A 39 12.98 0.77 8.31
N GLN A 40 13.74 -0.32 8.22
CA GLN A 40 14.44 -0.89 9.37
C GLN A 40 15.40 0.13 9.99
N ASP A 41 16.17 0.85 9.18
CA ASP A 41 17.10 1.89 9.67
C ASP A 41 16.35 3.00 10.42
N THR A 42 15.26 3.50 9.83
CA THR A 42 14.34 4.45 10.49
C THR A 42 13.82 3.87 11.80
N TYR A 43 13.34 2.63 11.79
CA TYR A 43 12.76 2.01 12.98
C TYR A 43 13.78 1.86 14.10
N ARG A 44 14.99 1.35 13.81
CA ARG A 44 16.09 1.19 14.78
C ARG A 44 16.52 2.52 15.38
N HIS A 45 16.56 3.58 14.56
CA HIS A 45 16.93 4.92 15.02
C HIS A 45 15.96 5.46 16.08
N ASN A 46 14.66 5.29 15.84
CA ASN A 46 13.62 5.86 16.69
C ASN A 46 13.17 4.96 17.85
N HIS A 47 13.47 3.66 17.79
CA HIS A 47 13.06 2.68 18.79
C HIS A 47 14.27 1.86 19.27
N PRO A 48 15.21 2.48 20.01
CA PRO A 48 16.38 1.80 20.51
C PRO A 48 15.99 0.64 21.44
N GLY A 49 16.64 -0.51 21.27
CA GLY A 49 16.39 -1.72 22.05
C GLY A 49 15.35 -2.67 21.46
N VAL A 50 14.61 -2.28 20.42
CA VAL A 50 13.70 -3.19 19.70
C VAL A 50 14.49 -4.06 18.72
N GLU A 51 14.22 -5.35 18.70
CA GLU A 51 14.78 -6.27 17.70
C GLU A 51 14.04 -6.10 16.37
N VAL A 52 14.75 -5.63 15.34
CA VAL A 52 14.17 -5.41 14.00
C VAL A 52 14.57 -6.54 13.06
N LEU A 53 13.57 -7.34 12.66
CA LEU A 53 13.69 -8.49 11.75
C LEU A 53 13.16 -8.16 10.35
N GLY A 54 13.56 -8.97 9.37
CA GLY A 54 13.22 -8.79 7.95
C GLY A 54 11.82 -9.28 7.56
N ASP A 55 11.76 -10.13 6.53
CA ASP A 55 10.51 -10.66 6.00
C ASP A 55 9.74 -11.50 7.04
N VAL A 56 8.52 -11.09 7.34
CA VAL A 56 7.63 -11.80 8.28
C VAL A 56 7.27 -13.20 7.81
N CYS A 57 7.32 -13.49 6.51
CA CYS A 57 7.04 -14.83 5.99
C CYS A 57 8.05 -15.86 6.52
N GLN A 58 9.25 -15.42 6.89
CA GLN A 58 10.32 -16.23 7.44
C GLN A 58 10.34 -16.24 8.98
N ALA A 59 9.33 -15.65 9.64
CA ALA A 59 9.28 -15.55 11.09
C ALA A 59 9.26 -16.93 11.77
N ASN A 60 10.09 -17.06 12.81
CA ASN A 60 10.08 -18.17 13.76
C ASN A 60 9.58 -17.66 15.12
N TYR A 61 8.27 -17.77 15.35
CA TYR A 61 7.64 -17.25 16.56
C TYR A 61 8.04 -18.03 17.83
N SER A 62 8.39 -19.32 17.69
CA SER A 62 8.92 -20.12 18.80
C SER A 62 10.28 -19.60 19.29
N GLU A 63 11.13 -19.07 18.40
CA GLU A 63 12.38 -18.42 18.79
C GLU A 63 12.13 -17.07 19.49
N ILE A 64 11.16 -16.30 19.01
CA ILE A 64 10.77 -15.04 19.65
C ILE A 64 10.30 -15.30 21.08
N ILE A 65 9.46 -16.31 21.30
CA ILE A 65 9.00 -16.69 22.64
C ILE A 65 10.17 -17.13 23.53
N ARG A 66 11.11 -17.94 23.01
CA ARG A 66 12.30 -18.36 23.77
C ARG A 66 13.17 -17.19 24.21
N LYS A 67 13.29 -16.15 23.38
CA LYS A 67 14.16 -15.00 23.63
C LYS A 67 13.50 -13.90 24.48
N HIS A 68 12.23 -13.62 24.23
CA HIS A 68 11.51 -12.47 24.80
C HIS A 68 10.40 -12.84 25.78
N GLY A 69 10.12 -14.13 25.95
CA GLY A 69 9.00 -14.62 26.74
C GLY A 69 7.68 -14.59 25.97
N GLU A 70 6.57 -14.84 26.67
CA GLU A 70 5.24 -14.73 26.09
C GLU A 70 4.96 -13.31 25.59
N ILE A 71 4.26 -13.24 24.45
CA ILE A 71 3.87 -11.98 23.81
C ILE A 71 2.44 -11.63 24.21
N ASP A 72 2.26 -10.49 24.87
CA ASP A 72 0.93 -10.05 25.30
C ASP A 72 0.08 -9.50 24.16
N VAL A 73 0.70 -8.76 23.23
CA VAL A 73 0.00 -8.07 22.15
C VAL A 73 0.70 -8.22 20.81
N VAL A 74 -0.07 -8.48 19.76
CA VAL A 74 0.40 -8.38 18.37
C VAL A 74 -0.24 -7.17 17.71
N ILE A 75 0.57 -6.31 17.12
CA ILE A 75 0.09 -5.16 16.33
C ILE A 75 0.62 -5.24 14.90
N GLY A 76 -0.05 -4.61 13.94
CA GLY A 76 0.50 -4.53 12.59
C GLY A 76 -0.47 -4.06 11.52
N GLY A 77 0.10 -3.66 10.38
CA GLY A 77 -0.63 -3.19 9.21
C GLY A 77 -0.29 -3.98 7.96
N PRO A 78 -0.79 -5.22 7.79
CA PRO A 78 -0.45 -6.05 6.63
C PRO A 78 -0.81 -5.33 5.31
N PRO A 79 0.15 -5.12 4.41
CA PRO A 79 -0.10 -4.33 3.21
C PRO A 79 -1.04 -5.08 2.26
N CYS A 80 -2.08 -4.39 1.83
CA CYS A 80 -3.04 -4.85 0.84
C CYS A 80 -2.46 -4.64 -0.58
N GLN A 81 -1.38 -5.39 -0.91
CA GLN A 81 -0.59 -5.15 -2.14
C GLN A 81 -1.39 -5.38 -3.42
N GLY A 82 -2.47 -6.16 -3.36
CA GLY A 82 -3.31 -6.46 -4.51
C GLY A 82 -4.26 -5.34 -4.97
N PHE A 83 -4.36 -4.22 -4.23
CA PHE A 83 -5.54 -3.34 -4.40
C PHE A 83 -5.26 -1.84 -4.43
N SER A 84 -3.99 -1.41 -4.36
CA SER A 84 -3.64 0.01 -4.51
C SER A 84 -3.39 0.37 -5.98
N ASN A 85 -4.01 1.46 -6.47
CA ASN A 85 -3.75 2.02 -7.80
C ASN A 85 -2.25 2.28 -8.07
N ALA A 86 -1.44 2.38 -7.02
CA ALA A 86 0.01 2.62 -7.07
C ALA A 86 0.86 1.38 -7.40
N ASN A 87 0.34 0.16 -7.18
CA ASN A 87 1.08 -1.09 -7.41
C ASN A 87 0.90 -1.70 -8.81
N ARG A 88 0.27 -0.98 -9.74
CA ARG A 88 0.12 -1.35 -11.17
C ARG A 88 1.42 -1.67 -11.92
N GLN A 89 2.59 -1.52 -11.28
CA GLN A 89 3.90 -1.75 -11.88
C GLN A 89 4.44 -3.18 -11.72
N LYS A 90 3.92 -3.99 -10.79
CA LYS A 90 4.21 -5.43 -10.78
C LYS A 90 3.13 -6.13 -11.59
N ASN A 91 3.54 -6.80 -12.67
CA ASN A 91 2.66 -7.43 -13.67
C ASN A 91 2.00 -8.72 -13.14
N HIS A 92 1.46 -8.73 -11.92
CA HIS A 92 0.61 -9.82 -11.49
C HIS A 92 -0.84 -9.52 -11.87
N ALA A 93 -1.42 -10.35 -12.72
CA ALA A 93 -2.76 -10.13 -13.24
C ALA A 93 -3.84 -10.67 -12.28
N ILE A 94 -3.52 -11.73 -11.56
CA ILE A 94 -4.12 -12.17 -10.31
C ILE A 94 -3.35 -11.47 -9.20
N SER A 95 -3.79 -10.25 -8.92
CA SER A 95 -3.23 -9.38 -7.90
C SER A 95 -2.99 -10.16 -6.62
N GLN A 96 -1.71 -10.31 -6.24
CA GLN A 96 -1.23 -11.13 -5.12
C GLN A 96 -2.30 -11.23 -4.02
N ASN A 97 -2.86 -12.43 -3.89
CA ASN A 97 -3.73 -12.83 -2.78
C ASN A 97 -3.18 -12.17 -1.51
N ASN A 98 -4.03 -11.63 -0.63
CA ASN A 98 -3.62 -10.90 0.58
C ASN A 98 -2.88 -11.79 1.61
N MET A 99 -1.93 -12.63 1.18
CA MET A 99 -1.09 -13.58 1.89
C MET A 99 -0.45 -12.96 3.12
N LEU A 100 -0.11 -11.67 3.07
CA LEU A 100 0.45 -10.97 4.22
C LEU A 100 -0.58 -10.79 5.36
N VAL A 101 -1.88 -10.77 5.06
CA VAL A 101 -2.93 -10.90 6.07
C VAL A 101 -2.97 -12.32 6.64
N LYS A 102 -2.74 -13.37 5.81
CA LYS A 102 -2.56 -14.74 6.33
C LYS A 102 -1.33 -14.85 7.25
N GLN A 103 -0.24 -14.14 6.96
CA GLN A 103 0.94 -14.08 7.85
C GLN A 103 0.65 -13.32 9.16
N TYR A 104 -0.15 -12.25 9.11
CA TYR A 104 -0.62 -11.58 10.33
C TYR A 104 -1.45 -12.55 11.22
N LEU A 105 -2.36 -13.30 10.60
CA LEU A 105 -3.13 -14.36 11.28
C LEU A 105 -2.21 -15.44 11.87
N ARG A 106 -1.26 -15.96 11.08
CA ARG A 106 -0.26 -16.94 11.53
C ARG A 106 0.46 -16.48 12.80
N ALA A 107 0.87 -15.21 12.86
CA ALA A 107 1.50 -14.65 14.04
C ALA A 107 0.61 -14.73 15.28
N ILE A 108 -0.68 -14.39 15.16
CA ILE A 108 -1.64 -14.49 16.27
C ILE A 108 -1.83 -15.95 16.68
N LEU A 109 -1.94 -16.86 15.70
CA LEU A 109 -2.15 -18.29 15.96
C LEU A 109 -0.93 -18.95 16.62
N GLU A 110 0.29 -18.56 16.27
CA GLU A 110 1.52 -19.14 16.85
C GLU A 110 1.94 -18.45 18.16
N LEU A 111 1.77 -17.14 18.28
CA LEU A 111 2.11 -16.39 19.51
C LEU A 111 1.02 -16.45 20.58
N GLN A 112 -0.23 -16.73 20.20
CA GLN A 112 -1.40 -16.77 21.09
C GLN A 112 -1.50 -15.54 22.03
N PRO A 113 -1.40 -14.30 21.52
CA PRO A 113 -1.35 -13.11 22.37
C PRO A 113 -2.65 -12.86 23.12
N LYS A 114 -2.58 -12.17 24.25
CA LYS A 114 -3.75 -11.74 25.03
C LYS A 114 -4.68 -10.85 24.21
N ALA A 115 -4.12 -10.00 23.35
CA ALA A 115 -4.85 -9.11 22.46
C ALA A 115 -4.11 -8.86 21.13
N PHE A 116 -4.82 -8.31 20.15
CA PHE A 116 -4.21 -7.86 18.90
C PHE A 116 -4.86 -6.59 18.37
N VAL A 117 -4.12 -5.85 17.55
CA VAL A 117 -4.61 -4.71 16.77
C VAL A 117 -4.11 -4.79 15.34
N MET A 118 -5.03 -4.92 14.39
CA MET A 118 -4.73 -4.84 12.97
C MET A 118 -5.20 -3.49 12.42
N GLU A 119 -4.35 -2.82 11.66
CA GLU A 119 -4.71 -1.63 10.89
C GLU A 119 -4.70 -1.93 9.40
N ASN A 120 -5.63 -1.33 8.65
CA ASN A 120 -5.60 -1.38 7.18
C ASN A 120 -6.37 -0.22 6.53
N VAL A 121 -6.33 -0.15 5.20
CA VAL A 121 -7.15 0.77 4.41
C VAL A 121 -8.65 0.53 4.65
N SER A 122 -9.44 1.61 4.63
CA SER A 122 -10.89 1.55 4.91
C SER A 122 -11.66 0.57 4.02
N MET A 123 -11.21 0.40 2.78
CA MET A 123 -11.87 -0.49 1.83
C MET A 123 -11.83 -1.96 2.25
N LEU A 124 -10.91 -2.39 3.13
CA LEU A 124 -10.81 -3.79 3.60
C LEU A 124 -12.09 -4.27 4.30
N HIS A 125 -12.91 -3.36 4.83
CA HIS A 125 -14.22 -3.68 5.40
C HIS A 125 -15.24 -4.14 4.35
N SER A 126 -15.04 -3.81 3.07
CA SER A 126 -15.99 -4.13 1.99
C SER A 126 -15.78 -5.54 1.43
N GLU A 127 -16.84 -6.10 0.83
CA GLU A 127 -16.77 -7.37 0.09
C GLU A 127 -15.90 -7.31 -1.18
N VAL A 128 -15.35 -6.14 -1.52
CA VAL A 128 -14.50 -5.95 -2.70
C VAL A 128 -13.15 -6.66 -2.52
N HIS A 129 -12.64 -6.72 -1.29
CA HIS A 129 -11.35 -7.38 -1.02
C HIS A 129 -11.57 -8.82 -0.62
N ARG A 130 -11.22 -9.72 -1.53
CA ARG A 130 -11.44 -11.15 -1.39
C ARG A 130 -10.15 -11.92 -1.61
N PHE A 131 -10.02 -13.04 -0.92
CA PHE A 131 -9.06 -14.07 -1.26
C PHE A 131 -9.65 -14.98 -2.34
N TYR A 132 -8.83 -15.39 -3.29
CA TYR A 132 -9.14 -16.56 -4.10
C TYR A 132 -8.82 -17.82 -3.29
N MET A 133 -9.72 -18.78 -3.32
CA MET A 133 -9.63 -20.00 -2.52
C MET A 133 -8.49 -20.88 -3.04
N GLU A 134 -7.52 -21.16 -2.18
CA GLU A 134 -6.38 -22.03 -2.48
C GLU A 134 -6.66 -23.45 -1.95
N THR A 135 -5.95 -24.45 -2.46
CA THR A 135 -6.08 -25.84 -1.98
C THR A 135 -5.88 -25.96 -0.46
N GLY A 136 -4.94 -25.19 0.10
CA GLY A 136 -4.67 -25.18 1.55
C GLY A 136 -5.74 -24.50 2.41
N ASP A 137 -6.69 -23.78 1.80
CA ASP A 137 -7.73 -23.05 2.54
C ASP A 137 -8.97 -23.92 2.82
N VAL A 138 -9.17 -25.02 2.08
CA VAL A 138 -10.41 -25.83 2.09
C VAL A 138 -10.83 -26.20 3.51
N ASP A 139 -9.96 -26.91 4.25
CA ASP A 139 -10.25 -27.39 5.59
C ASP A 139 -10.57 -26.26 6.56
N THR A 140 -9.87 -25.13 6.44
CA THR A 140 -10.05 -23.98 7.33
C THR A 140 -11.35 -23.26 7.03
N VAL A 141 -11.68 -23.07 5.75
CA VAL A 141 -12.92 -22.45 5.29
C VAL A 141 -14.13 -23.27 5.75
N GLU A 142 -14.07 -24.59 5.61
CA GLU A 142 -15.13 -25.49 6.06
C GLU A 142 -15.25 -25.52 7.59
N ARG A 143 -14.14 -25.74 8.30
CA ARG A 143 -14.11 -25.81 9.78
C ARG A 143 -14.64 -24.53 10.42
N CYS A 144 -14.19 -23.37 9.94
CA CYS A 144 -14.57 -22.07 10.48
C CYS A 144 -15.86 -21.52 9.87
N LYS A 145 -16.48 -22.23 8.92
CA LYS A 145 -17.71 -21.83 8.21
C LYS A 145 -17.59 -20.43 7.60
N ILE A 146 -16.49 -20.19 6.89
CA ILE A 146 -16.23 -18.91 6.23
C ILE A 146 -17.15 -18.79 5.00
N PRO A 147 -17.87 -17.67 4.80
CA PRO A 147 -18.71 -17.46 3.63
C PRO A 147 -17.91 -17.42 2.32
N VAL A 148 -18.27 -18.29 1.37
CA VAL A 148 -17.63 -18.40 0.06
C VAL A 148 -18.60 -17.95 -1.04
N LYS A 149 -18.06 -17.35 -2.10
CA LYS A 149 -18.79 -16.93 -3.29
C LYS A 149 -18.09 -17.45 -4.55
N GLU A 150 -18.86 -17.90 -5.53
CA GLU A 150 -18.33 -18.12 -6.88
C GLU A 150 -17.89 -16.78 -7.50
N THR A 151 -16.72 -16.76 -8.13
CA THR A 151 -16.13 -15.57 -8.72
C THR A 151 -15.58 -15.91 -10.10
N PRO A 152 -16.06 -15.24 -11.17
CA PRO A 152 -15.51 -15.44 -12.50
C PRO A 152 -14.17 -14.71 -12.62
N LEU A 153 -13.10 -15.45 -12.89
CA LEU A 153 -11.80 -14.90 -13.24
C LEU A 153 -11.69 -14.85 -14.77
N HIS A 154 -11.79 -13.64 -15.32
CA HIS A 154 -11.72 -13.42 -16.77
C HIS A 154 -10.28 -13.56 -17.30
N LEU A 155 -10.08 -14.51 -18.22
CA LEU A 155 -8.78 -14.82 -18.81
C LEU A 155 -8.59 -14.16 -20.17
N LEU A 156 -9.56 -14.30 -21.10
CA LEU A 156 -9.46 -13.82 -22.48
C LEU A 156 -10.82 -13.37 -23.04
N ASP A 157 -10.85 -12.23 -23.71
CA ASP A 157 -12.06 -11.67 -24.34
C ASP A 157 -12.45 -12.47 -25.60
N GLU A 158 -13.74 -12.51 -25.92
CA GLU A 158 -14.35 -13.26 -27.04
C GLU A 158 -13.61 -13.08 -28.37
N GLU A 159 -13.24 -11.84 -28.70
CA GLU A 159 -12.57 -11.51 -29.96
C GLU A 159 -11.21 -12.20 -30.16
N PHE A 160 -10.59 -12.70 -29.08
CA PHE A 160 -9.30 -13.39 -29.11
C PHE A 160 -9.40 -14.88 -28.79
N VAL A 161 -10.59 -15.40 -28.45
CA VAL A 161 -10.79 -16.82 -28.18
C VAL A 161 -10.53 -17.65 -29.45
N PHE A 162 -9.87 -18.80 -29.29
CA PHE A 162 -9.55 -19.70 -30.38
C PHE A 162 -9.72 -21.17 -29.98
N SER A 163 -9.89 -22.04 -30.98
CA SER A 163 -10.04 -23.48 -30.75
C SER A 163 -8.83 -24.08 -30.02
N GLY A 164 -9.08 -24.83 -28.94
CA GLY A 164 -8.04 -25.45 -28.13
C GLY A 164 -7.56 -24.60 -26.94
N VAL A 165 -8.11 -23.39 -26.74
CA VAL A 165 -7.65 -22.49 -25.67
C VAL A 165 -7.95 -23.02 -24.28
N GLU A 166 -9.08 -23.73 -24.10
CA GLU A 166 -9.45 -24.33 -22.80
C GLU A 166 -8.46 -25.40 -22.36
N GLU A 167 -8.02 -26.26 -23.28
CA GLU A 167 -7.06 -27.34 -23.03
C GLU A 167 -5.71 -26.76 -22.62
N ILE A 168 -5.31 -25.63 -23.20
CA ILE A 168 -4.07 -24.93 -22.86
C ILE A 168 -4.16 -24.39 -21.43
N VAL A 169 -5.22 -23.65 -21.07
CA VAL A 169 -5.30 -23.03 -19.74
C VAL A 169 -5.50 -24.04 -18.59
N LYS A 170 -5.87 -25.29 -18.90
CA LYS A 170 -5.98 -26.41 -17.96
C LYS A 170 -4.64 -27.12 -17.71
N ASP A 171 -3.59 -26.83 -18.50
CA ASP A 171 -2.31 -27.56 -18.47
C ASP A 171 -1.12 -26.60 -18.28
N GLU A 172 -0.52 -26.64 -17.09
CA GLU A 172 0.64 -25.81 -16.73
C GLU A 172 1.83 -25.98 -17.70
N GLY A 173 2.05 -27.19 -18.21
CA GLY A 173 3.11 -27.48 -19.16
C GLY A 173 2.88 -26.82 -20.51
N GLN A 174 1.64 -26.88 -21.02
CA GLN A 174 1.25 -26.18 -22.24
C GLN A 174 1.35 -24.66 -22.08
N ILE A 175 0.88 -24.10 -20.96
CA ILE A 175 1.01 -22.67 -20.67
C ILE A 175 2.49 -22.25 -20.73
N LYS A 176 3.36 -22.94 -20.00
CA LYS A 176 4.80 -22.64 -19.98
C LYS A 176 5.45 -22.78 -21.36
N SER A 177 4.97 -23.69 -22.20
CA SER A 177 5.51 -23.88 -23.55
C SER A 177 5.19 -22.72 -24.50
N PHE A 178 4.05 -22.04 -24.31
CA PHE A 178 3.60 -20.94 -25.16
C PHE A 178 3.84 -19.55 -24.57
N LEU A 179 4.07 -19.45 -23.26
CA LEU A 179 4.33 -18.19 -22.57
C LEU A 179 5.70 -17.65 -22.96
N TRP A 180 5.74 -16.38 -23.36
CA TRP A 180 6.98 -15.72 -23.73
C TRP A 180 7.80 -15.34 -22.49
N PRO A 181 9.13 -15.21 -22.63
CA PRO A 181 9.94 -14.52 -21.63
C PRO A 181 9.38 -13.12 -21.32
N GLU A 182 9.43 -12.71 -20.05
CA GLU A 182 8.84 -11.43 -19.62
C GLU A 182 9.41 -10.24 -20.39
N GLU A 183 10.71 -10.26 -20.70
CA GLU A 183 11.37 -9.23 -21.51
C GLU A 183 10.76 -9.11 -22.91
N ASP A 184 10.47 -10.23 -23.57
CA ASP A 184 9.92 -10.25 -24.93
C ASP A 184 8.49 -9.68 -24.95
N TYR A 185 7.65 -10.14 -24.02
CA TYR A 185 6.30 -9.61 -23.83
C TYR A 185 6.34 -8.10 -23.49
N PHE A 186 7.25 -7.69 -22.63
CA PHE A 186 7.38 -6.29 -22.20
C PHE A 186 7.64 -5.36 -23.38
N GLU A 187 8.53 -5.72 -24.31
CA GLU A 187 8.83 -4.92 -25.49
C GLU A 187 7.59 -4.75 -26.39
N LEU A 188 6.85 -5.82 -26.67
CA LEU A 188 5.62 -5.73 -27.47
C LEU A 188 4.51 -4.93 -26.74
N ASN A 189 4.38 -5.15 -25.44
CA ASN A 189 3.39 -4.47 -24.61
C ASN A 189 3.67 -2.96 -24.46
N ILE A 190 4.93 -2.52 -24.53
CA ILE A 190 5.26 -1.07 -24.62
C ILE A 190 4.66 -0.46 -25.88
N ILE A 191 4.85 -1.10 -27.03
CA ILE A 191 4.31 -0.63 -28.31
C ILE A 191 2.77 -0.60 -28.24
N TYR A 192 2.16 -1.68 -27.74
CA TYR A 192 0.73 -1.75 -27.51
C TYR A 192 0.21 -0.63 -26.60
N LYS A 193 0.85 -0.36 -25.46
CA LYS A 193 0.46 0.73 -24.56
C LYS A 193 0.60 2.12 -25.20
N ALA A 194 1.61 2.30 -26.04
CA ALA A 194 1.86 3.55 -26.76
C ALA A 194 0.88 3.78 -27.92
N SER A 195 0.26 2.72 -28.47
CA SER A 195 -0.65 2.77 -29.62
C SER A 195 -1.84 3.72 -29.47
N LYS A 196 -2.21 4.10 -28.24
CA LYS A 196 -3.25 5.11 -27.96
C LYS A 196 -2.90 6.51 -28.49
N ASN A 197 -1.63 6.76 -28.78
CA ASN A 197 -1.16 8.01 -29.37
C ASN A 197 -0.08 7.67 -30.40
N ILE A 198 -0.39 7.88 -31.69
CA ILE A 198 0.49 7.49 -32.79
C ILE A 198 1.90 8.11 -32.67
N ALA A 199 2.02 9.38 -32.28
CA ALA A 199 3.33 10.01 -32.10
C ALA A 199 4.16 9.35 -30.98
N LYS A 200 3.52 8.98 -29.86
CA LYS A 200 4.17 8.21 -28.78
C LYS A 200 4.54 6.81 -29.25
N MET A 201 3.70 6.17 -30.05
CA MET A 201 3.98 4.85 -30.60
C MET A 201 5.18 4.88 -31.55
N CYS A 202 5.26 5.84 -32.48
CA CYS A 202 6.43 6.03 -33.34
C CYS A 202 7.70 6.25 -32.52
N THR A 203 7.64 7.09 -31.48
CA THR A 203 8.77 7.31 -30.57
C THR A 203 9.19 6.03 -29.85
N ALA A 204 8.23 5.22 -29.40
CA ALA A 204 8.50 3.93 -28.77
C ALA A 204 9.10 2.92 -29.75
N LEU A 205 8.56 2.82 -30.98
CA LEU A 205 9.08 1.97 -32.05
C LEU A 205 10.54 2.31 -32.39
N GLU A 206 10.89 3.60 -32.48
CA GLU A 206 12.28 3.99 -32.72
C GLU A 206 13.18 3.70 -31.51
N LYS A 207 12.74 4.07 -30.30
CA LYS A 207 13.52 3.85 -29.07
C LYS A 207 13.80 2.36 -28.80
N HIS A 208 12.87 1.48 -29.15
CA HIS A 208 12.95 0.04 -28.88
C HIS A 208 13.38 -0.79 -30.10
N LYS A 209 13.70 -0.15 -31.23
CA LYS A 209 14.00 -0.78 -32.52
C LYS A 209 14.99 -1.94 -32.47
N LYS A 210 16.15 -1.75 -31.83
CA LYS A 210 17.18 -2.81 -31.74
C LYS A 210 16.67 -4.08 -31.06
N LYS A 211 15.81 -3.94 -30.05
CA LYS A 211 15.22 -5.09 -29.36
C LYS A 211 14.15 -5.74 -30.21
N LEU A 212 13.26 -4.94 -30.80
CA LEU A 212 12.20 -5.42 -31.68
C LEU A 212 12.73 -6.19 -32.90
N LEU A 213 13.81 -5.72 -33.53
CA LEU A 213 14.46 -6.45 -34.63
C LEU A 213 14.96 -7.84 -34.21
N ARG A 214 15.56 -7.97 -33.02
CA ARG A 214 15.95 -9.30 -32.50
C ARG A 214 14.74 -10.20 -32.25
N LEU A 215 13.62 -9.63 -31.78
CA LEU A 215 12.38 -10.38 -31.58
C LEU A 215 11.76 -10.81 -32.91
N ILE A 216 11.82 -9.96 -33.94
CA ILE A 216 11.41 -10.31 -35.30
C ILE A 216 12.17 -11.55 -35.78
N ASP A 217 13.50 -11.55 -35.69
CA ASP A 217 14.32 -12.69 -36.08
C ASP A 217 13.97 -13.97 -35.32
N LYS A 218 13.65 -13.85 -34.02
CA LYS A 218 13.27 -14.98 -33.17
C LYS A 218 11.89 -15.54 -33.52
N TYR A 219 10.87 -14.69 -33.55
CA TYR A 219 9.47 -15.13 -33.60
C TYR A 219 8.98 -15.45 -35.02
N LEU A 220 9.60 -14.88 -36.06
CA LEU A 220 9.30 -15.28 -37.44
C LEU A 220 9.78 -16.70 -37.76
N GLN A 221 10.79 -17.20 -37.04
CA GLN A 221 11.35 -18.55 -37.22
C GLN A 221 10.58 -19.65 -36.47
N LEU A 222 9.56 -19.30 -35.69
CA LEU A 222 8.77 -20.30 -34.96
C LEU A 222 8.21 -21.36 -35.91
N SER A 223 8.43 -22.63 -35.60
CA SER A 223 7.84 -23.75 -36.35
C SER A 223 6.44 -24.09 -35.80
N GLY A 224 5.60 -24.68 -36.65
CA GLY A 224 4.27 -25.15 -36.26
C GLY A 224 3.10 -24.26 -36.73
N ALA A 225 1.95 -24.90 -36.88
CA ALA A 225 0.70 -24.30 -37.35
C ALA A 225 -0.24 -23.89 -36.19
N HIS A 226 0.24 -23.92 -34.95
CA HIS A 226 -0.55 -23.60 -33.78
C HIS A 226 -0.99 -22.12 -33.80
N HIS A 227 -2.21 -21.84 -33.32
CA HIS A 227 -2.81 -20.50 -33.37
C HIS A 227 -1.91 -19.45 -32.71
N ILE A 228 -1.37 -19.73 -31.51
CA ILE A 228 -0.50 -18.79 -30.78
C ILE A 228 0.77 -18.43 -31.58
N HIS A 229 1.39 -19.41 -32.25
CA HIS A 229 2.57 -19.14 -33.09
C HIS A 229 2.21 -18.31 -34.33
N ARG A 230 1.02 -18.52 -34.91
CA ARG A 230 0.53 -17.72 -36.03
C ARG A 230 0.28 -16.27 -35.63
N GLU A 231 -0.37 -16.02 -34.49
CA GLU A 231 -0.56 -14.66 -33.99
C GLU A 231 0.76 -13.99 -33.62
N ALA A 232 1.72 -14.74 -33.06
CA ALA A 232 3.07 -14.22 -32.81
C ALA A 232 3.75 -13.79 -34.12
N LYS A 233 3.72 -14.63 -35.15
CA LYS A 233 4.25 -14.30 -36.47
C LYS A 233 3.56 -13.10 -37.09
N ARG A 234 2.23 -13.01 -36.97
CA ARG A 234 1.45 -11.86 -37.44
C ARG A 234 1.91 -10.57 -36.78
N ALA A 235 1.99 -10.55 -35.45
CA ALA A 235 2.43 -9.39 -34.68
C ALA A 235 3.83 -8.92 -35.09
N PHE A 236 4.81 -9.82 -35.14
CA PHE A 236 6.19 -9.45 -35.48
C PHE A 236 6.39 -9.21 -36.98
N SER A 237 5.58 -9.81 -37.86
CA SER A 237 5.57 -9.47 -39.28
C SER A 237 5.09 -8.04 -39.51
N ALA A 238 4.04 -7.60 -38.80
CA ALA A 238 3.57 -6.22 -38.88
C ALA A 238 4.65 -5.22 -38.44
N ILE A 239 5.35 -5.50 -37.34
CA ILE A 239 6.47 -4.65 -36.89
C ILE A 239 7.60 -4.63 -37.93
N ASN A 240 7.92 -5.77 -38.53
CA ASN A 240 8.92 -5.82 -39.59
C ASN A 240 8.49 -5.01 -40.82
N GLN A 241 7.25 -5.19 -41.28
CA GLN A 241 6.67 -4.45 -42.40
C GLN A 241 6.65 -2.93 -42.14
N TYR A 242 6.45 -2.49 -40.90
CA TYR A 242 6.55 -1.08 -40.53
C TYR A 242 7.98 -0.55 -40.76
N TYR A 243 9.01 -1.27 -40.31
CA TYR A 243 10.40 -0.87 -40.53
C TYR A 243 10.83 -0.95 -42.00
N GLU A 244 10.18 -1.80 -42.79
CA GLU A 244 10.32 -1.85 -44.26
C GLU A 244 9.53 -0.76 -44.99
N GLY A 245 8.74 0.06 -44.28
CA GLY A 245 7.89 1.11 -44.87
C GLY A 245 6.66 0.60 -45.60
N LYS A 246 6.25 -0.66 -45.37
CA LYS A 246 5.12 -1.32 -46.05
C LYS A 246 3.78 -1.09 -45.36
N ILE A 247 3.77 -0.84 -44.06
CA ILE A 247 2.55 -0.50 -43.31
C ILE A 247 2.73 0.77 -42.48
N ALA A 248 1.65 1.54 -42.32
CA ALA A 248 1.62 2.70 -41.45
C ALA A 248 1.52 2.29 -39.97
N ALA A 249 2.05 3.14 -39.09
CA ALA A 249 2.06 2.92 -37.65
C ALA A 249 0.65 2.64 -37.08
N GLU A 250 -0.36 3.36 -37.55
CA GLU A 250 -1.77 3.20 -37.15
C GLU A 250 -2.33 1.78 -37.30
N ASN A 251 -1.80 1.00 -38.26
CA ASN A 251 -2.24 -0.36 -38.52
C ASN A 251 -1.50 -1.41 -37.67
N ILE A 252 -0.49 -1.03 -36.90
CA ILE A 252 0.26 -1.98 -36.07
C ILE A 252 -0.60 -2.53 -34.93
N LYS A 253 -1.48 -1.71 -34.35
CA LYS A 253 -2.24 -2.08 -33.14
C LYS A 253 -3.05 -3.36 -33.34
N CYS A 254 -3.86 -3.42 -34.39
CA CYS A 254 -4.74 -4.56 -34.66
C CYS A 254 -3.97 -5.86 -34.94
N GLU A 255 -2.73 -5.76 -35.42
CA GLU A 255 -1.89 -6.92 -35.71
C GLU A 255 -1.15 -7.46 -34.47
N ILE A 256 -0.81 -6.59 -33.51
CA ILE A 256 -0.09 -7.00 -32.28
C ILE A 256 -1.02 -7.33 -31.10
N GLU A 257 -2.23 -6.76 -31.08
CA GLU A 257 -3.17 -6.86 -29.96
C GLU A 257 -3.55 -8.32 -29.61
N PRO A 258 -3.84 -9.22 -30.58
CA PRO A 258 -4.13 -10.62 -30.27
C PRO A 258 -2.99 -11.32 -29.51
N SER A 259 -1.75 -11.16 -29.96
CA SER A 259 -0.57 -11.72 -29.28
C SER A 259 -0.43 -11.17 -27.86
N VAL A 260 -0.65 -9.87 -27.66
CA VAL A 260 -0.58 -9.26 -26.32
C VAL A 260 -1.67 -9.80 -25.41
N MET A 261 -2.90 -9.98 -25.88
CA MET A 261 -3.99 -10.53 -25.07
C MET A 261 -3.80 -12.01 -24.75
N ILE A 262 -3.36 -12.82 -25.71
CA ILE A 262 -3.04 -14.24 -25.49
C ILE A 262 -1.93 -14.38 -24.44
N GLN A 263 -0.84 -13.61 -24.54
CA GLN A 263 0.25 -13.68 -23.55
C GLN A 263 -0.19 -13.23 -22.16
N ARG A 264 -1.10 -12.24 -22.06
CA ARG A 264 -1.72 -11.87 -20.77
C ARG A 264 -2.59 -12.99 -20.20
N MET A 265 -3.37 -13.66 -21.04
CA MET A 265 -4.17 -14.81 -20.64
C MET A 265 -3.28 -15.95 -20.14
N LEU A 266 -2.22 -16.31 -20.87
CA LEU A 266 -1.28 -17.35 -20.43
C LEU A 266 -0.61 -16.99 -19.10
N SER A 267 -0.20 -15.74 -18.93
CA SER A 267 0.36 -15.25 -17.67
C SER A 267 -0.65 -15.37 -16.52
N LYS A 268 -1.92 -14.98 -16.73
CA LYS A 268 -3.00 -15.15 -15.74
C LYS A 268 -3.25 -16.62 -15.41
N ALA A 269 -3.29 -17.48 -16.43
CA ALA A 269 -3.52 -18.90 -16.24
C ALA A 269 -2.38 -19.55 -15.45
N LEU A 270 -1.13 -19.20 -15.73
CA LEU A 270 0.03 -19.66 -14.95
C LEU A 270 -0.08 -19.23 -13.48
N GLU A 271 -0.53 -18.01 -13.22
CA GLU A 271 -0.72 -17.53 -11.84
C GLU A 271 -1.78 -18.32 -11.05
N ILE A 272 -2.76 -18.95 -11.71
CA ILE A 272 -3.70 -19.86 -11.04
C ILE A 272 -2.93 -21.05 -10.44
N PHE A 273 -2.02 -21.65 -11.22
CA PHE A 273 -1.20 -22.78 -10.79
C PHE A 273 -0.17 -22.36 -9.73
N ASP A 274 0.58 -21.28 -9.98
CA ASP A 274 1.62 -20.80 -9.05
C ASP A 274 1.06 -20.47 -7.67
N ASN A 275 -0.18 -19.96 -7.60
CA ASN A 275 -0.87 -19.66 -6.35
C ASN A 275 -1.78 -20.79 -5.86
N HIS A 276 -1.80 -21.96 -6.51
CA HIS A 276 -2.61 -23.13 -6.14
C HIS A 276 -4.10 -22.80 -5.97
N ILE A 277 -4.64 -21.94 -6.84
CA ILE A 277 -6.03 -21.50 -6.80
C ILE A 277 -6.93 -22.65 -7.28
N LEU A 278 -8.00 -22.93 -6.53
CA LEU A 278 -9.00 -23.92 -6.91
C LEU A 278 -9.90 -23.36 -8.01
N VAL A 279 -9.84 -24.01 -9.18
CA VAL A 279 -10.75 -23.74 -10.31
C VAL A 279 -11.80 -24.85 -10.35
N ASP A 280 -13.06 -24.47 -10.21
CA ASP A 280 -14.18 -25.41 -10.27
C ASP A 280 -14.50 -25.79 -11.73
N ALA A 281 -14.36 -24.85 -12.66
CA ALA A 281 -14.48 -25.09 -14.10
C ALA A 281 -13.81 -23.98 -14.92
N TYR A 282 -13.33 -24.32 -16.12
CA TYR A 282 -13.08 -23.34 -17.19
C TYR A 282 -14.27 -23.37 -18.14
N VAL A 283 -14.76 -22.18 -18.51
CA VAL A 283 -15.95 -22.01 -19.36
C VAL A 283 -15.60 -21.08 -20.51
N CYS A 284 -16.00 -21.47 -21.73
CA CYS A 284 -15.79 -20.71 -22.96
C CYS A 284 -17.11 -20.56 -23.72
N ASP A 285 -18.02 -19.73 -23.21
CA ASP A 285 -19.35 -19.50 -23.80
C ASP A 285 -19.47 -18.16 -24.57
N ASP A 286 -18.39 -17.39 -24.63
CA ASP A 286 -18.12 -16.22 -25.51
C ASP A 286 -16.71 -15.75 -25.13
N ASN A 287 -16.51 -15.49 -23.83
CA ASN A 287 -15.20 -15.21 -23.22
C ASN A 287 -14.63 -16.46 -22.55
N LEU A 288 -13.31 -16.51 -22.35
CA LEU A 288 -12.66 -17.54 -21.54
C LEU A 288 -12.59 -17.13 -20.07
N ILE A 289 -13.25 -17.90 -19.21
CA ILE A 289 -13.37 -17.62 -17.77
C ILE A 289 -12.96 -18.87 -16.96
N ALA A 290 -12.19 -18.66 -15.90
CA ALA A 290 -12.03 -19.65 -14.82
C ALA A 290 -13.03 -19.35 -13.70
N ARG A 291 -13.94 -20.28 -13.40
CA ARG A 291 -14.83 -20.19 -12.24
C ARG A 291 -14.07 -20.63 -11.01
N ILE A 292 -13.83 -19.69 -10.11
CA ILE A 292 -13.11 -19.91 -8.85
C ILE A 292 -14.02 -19.58 -7.68
N ARG A 293 -13.59 -19.98 -6.49
CA ARG A 293 -14.21 -19.58 -5.23
C ARG A 293 -13.41 -18.47 -4.56
N SER A 294 -14.12 -17.56 -3.90
CA SER A 294 -13.48 -16.48 -3.14
C SER A 294 -14.24 -16.16 -1.85
N PHE A 295 -13.53 -15.61 -0.86
CA PHE A 295 -14.10 -15.22 0.43
C PHE A 295 -13.55 -13.87 0.88
N ALA A 296 -14.33 -13.09 1.63
CA ALA A 296 -13.90 -11.76 2.08
C ALA A 296 -12.74 -11.88 3.08
N VAL A 297 -11.79 -10.94 2.98
CA VAL A 297 -10.59 -10.96 3.84
C VAL A 297 -10.96 -10.82 5.32
N TYR A 298 -11.92 -9.95 5.64
CA TYR A 298 -12.36 -9.75 7.01
C TYR A 298 -13.08 -10.99 7.56
N ASP A 299 -14.01 -11.60 6.80
CA ASP A 299 -14.70 -12.82 7.22
C ASP A 299 -13.71 -13.95 7.53
N TYR A 300 -12.68 -14.12 6.70
CA TYR A 300 -11.62 -15.10 6.94
C TYR A 300 -10.92 -14.87 8.29
N LEU A 301 -10.52 -13.62 8.56
CA LEU A 301 -9.86 -13.23 9.81
C LEU A 301 -10.78 -13.41 11.01
N GLU A 302 -11.99 -12.88 10.94
CA GLU A 302 -12.96 -12.91 12.04
C GLU A 302 -13.31 -14.36 12.40
N ARG A 303 -13.64 -15.19 11.41
CA ARG A 303 -14.08 -16.57 11.65
C ARG A 303 -12.99 -17.45 12.23
N ILE A 304 -11.74 -17.29 11.81
CA ILE A 304 -10.62 -18.04 12.38
C ILE A 304 -10.34 -17.60 13.81
N LEU A 305 -10.28 -16.30 14.08
CA LEU A 305 -9.90 -15.79 15.40
C LEU A 305 -11.02 -15.97 16.43
N THR A 306 -12.29 -15.99 16.01
CA THR A 306 -13.44 -16.26 16.89
C THR A 306 -13.76 -17.76 17.05
N ALA A 307 -13.09 -18.64 16.29
CA ALA A 307 -13.26 -20.08 16.40
C ALA A 307 -12.93 -20.58 17.82
N PRO A 308 -13.56 -21.67 18.31
CA PRO A 308 -13.41 -22.13 19.70
C PRO A 308 -11.96 -22.36 20.16
N GLU A 309 -11.07 -22.77 19.26
CA GLU A 309 -9.66 -22.98 19.54
C GLU A 309 -8.88 -21.68 19.80
N ASN A 310 -9.34 -20.55 19.27
CA ASN A 310 -8.67 -19.24 19.38
C ASN A 310 -9.41 -18.30 20.33
N ASP A 311 -10.74 -18.36 20.36
CA ASP A 311 -11.63 -17.72 21.32
C ASP A 311 -11.37 -16.22 21.57
N TYR A 312 -11.17 -15.45 20.50
CA TYR A 312 -11.11 -14.00 20.58
C TYR A 312 -12.50 -13.36 20.51
N VAL A 313 -12.67 -12.26 21.23
CA VAL A 313 -13.74 -11.28 21.04
C VAL A 313 -13.17 -10.14 20.19
N ILE A 314 -13.85 -9.79 19.11
CA ILE A 314 -13.37 -8.82 18.11
C ILE A 314 -14.33 -7.63 18.03
N CYS A 315 -13.76 -6.44 17.84
CA CYS A 315 -14.46 -5.23 17.44
C CYS A 315 -13.69 -4.57 16.31
N SER A 316 -14.39 -4.12 15.27
CA SER A 316 -13.77 -3.42 14.15
C SER A 316 -14.63 -2.28 13.66
N ASP A 317 -13.98 -1.21 13.17
CA ASP A 317 -14.64 -0.05 12.59
C ASP A 317 -13.64 0.74 11.73
N VAL A 318 -14.14 1.68 10.94
CA VAL A 318 -13.34 2.65 10.20
C VAL A 318 -13.17 3.92 11.03
N LEU A 319 -11.95 4.20 11.47
CA LEU A 319 -11.60 5.37 12.27
C LEU A 319 -11.06 6.49 11.39
N CYS A 320 -11.48 7.75 11.63
CA CYS A 320 -10.86 8.93 11.03
C CYS A 320 -9.78 9.48 11.97
N ALA A 321 -8.57 9.69 11.48
CA ALA A 321 -7.48 10.26 12.27
C ALA A 321 -7.79 11.68 12.82
N ALA A 322 -8.63 12.44 12.12
CA ALA A 322 -9.06 13.78 12.53
C ALA A 322 -9.84 13.75 13.85
N ASP A 323 -10.66 12.72 14.06
CA ASP A 323 -11.44 12.55 15.30
C ASP A 323 -10.54 12.36 16.53
N TYR A 324 -9.26 12.04 16.33
CA TYR A 324 -8.26 11.85 17.39
C TYR A 324 -7.26 13.01 17.48
N GLY A 325 -7.45 14.08 16.70
CA GLY A 325 -6.63 15.29 16.75
C GLY A 325 -5.45 15.31 15.78
N ALA A 326 -5.42 14.42 14.78
CA ALA A 326 -4.52 14.59 13.64
C ALA A 326 -5.08 15.66 12.69
N PRO A 327 -4.29 16.60 12.16
CA PRO A 327 -4.78 17.61 11.21
C PRO A 327 -4.89 17.04 9.78
N GLN A 328 -5.56 15.90 9.68
CA GLN A 328 -5.63 15.06 8.50
C GLN A 328 -6.88 14.18 8.51
N LYS A 329 -7.70 14.28 7.46
CA LYS A 329 -8.81 13.37 7.18
C LYS A 329 -8.27 12.07 6.57
N ARG A 330 -7.95 11.10 7.43
CA ARG A 330 -7.43 9.77 7.05
C ARG A 330 -8.27 8.67 7.67
N MET A 331 -9.02 7.96 6.83
CA MET A 331 -9.83 6.81 7.25
C MET A 331 -8.99 5.53 7.28
N ARG A 332 -9.11 4.76 8.36
CA ARG A 332 -8.45 3.45 8.52
C ARG A 332 -9.36 2.43 9.16
N PHE A 333 -9.44 1.26 8.56
CA PHE A 333 -10.12 0.12 9.15
C PHE A 333 -9.23 -0.46 10.25
N VAL A 334 -9.75 -0.54 11.46
CA VAL A 334 -9.04 -1.07 12.62
C VAL A 334 -9.81 -2.25 13.15
N VAL A 335 -9.11 -3.37 13.38
CA VAL A 335 -9.64 -4.56 14.04
C VAL A 335 -8.90 -4.72 15.36
N MET A 336 -9.64 -4.79 16.46
CA MET A 336 -9.10 -5.02 17.79
C MET A 336 -9.72 -6.29 18.36
N GLY A 337 -8.88 -7.20 18.83
CA GLY A 337 -9.33 -8.44 19.47
C GLY A 337 -8.68 -8.67 20.82
N ILE A 338 -9.38 -9.40 21.69
CA ILE A 338 -8.91 -9.83 23.01
C ILE A 338 -9.41 -11.24 23.31
N LYS A 339 -8.61 -12.06 24.00
CA LYS A 339 -9.06 -13.38 24.44
C LYS A 339 -10.31 -13.28 25.32
N ARG A 340 -11.32 -14.10 25.06
CA ARG A 340 -12.63 -14.04 25.75
C ARG A 340 -12.52 -14.26 27.25
N HIS A 341 -11.60 -15.12 27.70
CA HIS A 341 -11.35 -15.35 29.13
C HIS A 341 -10.81 -14.10 29.86
N ILE A 342 -10.22 -13.15 29.12
CA ILE A 342 -9.81 -11.85 29.68
C ILE A 342 -10.97 -10.87 29.64
N SER A 343 -11.71 -10.78 28.54
CA SER A 343 -12.89 -9.92 28.45
C SER A 343 -13.88 -10.45 27.44
N SER A 344 -15.16 -10.52 27.84
CA SER A 344 -16.27 -10.88 26.95
C SER A 344 -16.67 -9.77 25.97
N LYS A 345 -16.07 -8.59 26.10
CA LYS A 345 -16.31 -7.43 25.22
C LYS A 345 -15.05 -6.62 24.98
N ILE A 346 -14.94 -6.04 23.79
CA ILE A 346 -13.92 -5.06 23.44
C ILE A 346 -14.56 -3.96 22.58
N ALA A 347 -13.98 -2.77 22.63
CA ALA A 347 -14.46 -1.62 21.88
C ALA A 347 -13.28 -0.76 21.45
N LEU A 348 -13.35 -0.22 20.24
CA LEU A 348 -12.42 0.77 19.73
C LEU A 348 -12.54 2.10 20.53
N PRO A 349 -11.51 2.95 20.51
CA PRO A 349 -11.60 4.27 21.13
C PRO A 349 -12.67 5.10 20.42
N LYS A 350 -13.26 6.07 21.13
CA LYS A 350 -14.07 7.12 20.51
C LYS A 350 -13.19 8.34 20.27
N GLY A 351 -13.40 8.99 19.12
CA GLY A 351 -12.83 10.30 18.85
C GLY A 351 -13.31 11.36 19.85
N ARG A 352 -12.54 12.45 19.95
CA ARG A 352 -12.82 13.59 20.82
C ARG A 352 -13.03 14.90 20.06
N PHE A 353 -12.75 14.91 18.77
CA PHE A 353 -12.88 16.08 17.92
C PHE A 353 -14.04 15.88 16.95
N ASP A 354 -14.91 16.87 16.85
CA ASP A 354 -15.93 16.94 15.81
C ASP A 354 -15.43 17.78 14.62
N ALA A 355 -16.16 17.76 13.51
CA ALA A 355 -15.73 18.35 12.25
C ALA A 355 -15.40 19.86 12.33
N ASP A 356 -16.11 20.58 13.20
CA ASP A 356 -15.92 22.02 13.45
C ASP A 356 -14.74 22.32 14.39
N GLU A 357 -14.23 21.29 15.08
CA GLU A 357 -13.13 21.39 16.05
C GLU A 357 -11.84 20.70 15.55
N TYR A 358 -11.86 20.16 14.32
CA TYR A 358 -10.69 19.51 13.76
C TYR A 358 -9.50 20.45 13.71
N ARG A 359 -8.37 19.95 14.21
CA ARG A 359 -7.07 20.60 14.03
C ARG A 359 -6.77 20.75 12.54
N THR A 360 -6.12 21.85 12.23
CA THR A 360 -5.91 22.33 10.87
C THR A 360 -4.46 22.15 10.43
N VAL A 361 -4.19 22.33 9.14
CA VAL A 361 -2.80 22.34 8.64
C VAL A 361 -1.96 23.38 9.40
N ARG A 362 -2.55 24.54 9.75
CA ARG A 362 -1.86 25.60 10.51
C ARG A 362 -1.38 25.10 11.86
N ASP A 363 -2.19 24.32 12.58
CA ASP A 363 -1.85 23.78 13.90
C ASP A 363 -0.63 22.84 13.88
N ALA A 364 -0.32 22.22 12.74
CA ALA A 364 0.81 21.32 12.59
C ALA A 364 2.08 21.99 12.04
N ILE A 365 1.95 22.88 11.05
CA ILE A 365 3.12 23.35 10.29
C ILE A 365 3.31 24.87 10.32
N GLY A 366 2.37 25.64 10.88
CA GLY A 366 2.43 27.11 10.85
C GLY A 366 3.68 27.69 11.51
N ASP A 367 4.19 27.04 12.56
CA ASP A 367 5.43 27.45 13.24
C ASP A 367 6.71 27.14 12.45
N LEU A 368 6.61 26.38 11.35
CA LEU A 368 7.71 26.07 10.43
C LEU A 368 7.71 26.94 9.18
N GLU A 369 6.73 27.83 8.98
CA GLU A 369 6.65 28.66 7.76
C GLU A 369 7.92 29.47 7.50
N ASP A 370 8.51 30.03 8.57
CA ASP A 370 9.74 30.83 8.53
C ASP A 370 11.03 29.99 8.59
N VAL A 371 10.92 28.67 8.69
CA VAL A 371 12.06 27.76 8.69
C VAL A 371 12.35 27.34 7.26
N THR A 372 13.56 27.62 6.77
CA THR A 372 13.91 27.31 5.38
C THR A 372 14.27 25.83 5.23
N PRO A 373 13.57 25.05 4.38
CA PRO A 373 13.89 23.65 4.17
C PRO A 373 15.16 23.48 3.34
N VAL A 374 15.88 22.39 3.57
CA VAL A 374 17.04 22.02 2.75
C VAL A 374 16.63 21.26 1.49
N ILE A 375 17.51 21.25 0.49
CA ILE A 375 17.28 20.53 -0.78
C ILE A 375 18.03 19.21 -0.77
N ASP A 376 19.30 19.18 -0.39
CA ASP A 376 20.12 17.98 -0.50
C ASP A 376 20.20 17.22 0.83
N LEU A 377 20.27 15.89 0.75
CA LEU A 377 20.33 15.01 1.92
C LEU A 377 21.54 15.30 2.82
N VAL A 378 22.64 15.76 2.21
CA VAL A 378 23.88 16.10 2.90
C VAL A 378 23.72 17.30 3.82
N ASP A 379 22.78 18.20 3.51
CA ASP A 379 22.52 19.42 4.29
C ASP A 379 21.68 19.12 5.54
N ASP A 380 20.92 18.01 5.55
CA ASP A 380 20.09 17.58 6.70
C ASP A 380 20.89 16.78 7.75
N VAL A 381 22.17 16.47 7.49
CA VAL A 381 23.02 15.63 8.35
C VAL A 381 23.17 16.20 9.76
N ASN A 382 23.17 17.53 9.92
CA ASN A 382 23.14 18.19 11.23
C ASN A 382 21.74 18.66 11.64
N GLY A 383 20.79 18.69 10.71
CA GLY A 383 19.45 19.23 10.92
C GLY A 383 19.45 20.76 11.04
N ILE A 384 18.28 21.31 11.34
CA ILE A 384 18.05 22.76 11.47
C ILE A 384 17.74 23.08 12.92
N THR A 385 18.50 23.98 13.54
CA THR A 385 18.17 24.48 14.88
C THR A 385 16.91 25.32 14.82
N LEU A 386 15.89 24.92 15.58
CA LEU A 386 14.63 25.64 15.63
C LEU A 386 14.76 26.91 16.49
N PRO A 387 14.18 28.05 16.08
CA PRO A 387 14.10 29.23 16.93
C PRO A 387 13.26 28.94 18.18
N GLN A 388 13.41 29.69 19.25
CA GLN A 388 12.45 29.61 20.36
C GLN A 388 11.15 30.31 19.97
N ARG A 389 10.01 29.74 20.39
CA ARG A 389 8.67 30.33 20.23
C ARG A 389 7.85 30.05 21.48
N ASP A 390 7.21 31.10 22.01
CA ASP A 390 6.39 31.04 23.22
C ASP A 390 4.89 31.02 22.90
N ASP A 391 4.52 31.25 21.63
CA ASP A 391 3.16 31.42 21.12
C ASP A 391 2.65 30.22 20.32
N LEU A 392 3.05 29.00 20.72
CA LEU A 392 2.67 27.77 20.03
C LEU A 392 1.32 27.24 20.51
N GLY A 393 0.48 26.82 19.55
CA GLY A 393 -0.72 26.04 19.85
C GLY A 393 -0.40 24.68 20.48
N GLU A 394 -1.43 24.00 20.99
CA GLU A 394 -1.27 22.73 21.71
C GLU A 394 -0.59 21.64 20.86
N LEU A 395 -1.02 21.48 19.59
CA LEU A 395 -0.45 20.48 18.70
C LEU A 395 1.00 20.80 18.35
N ALA A 396 1.31 22.03 17.93
CA ALA A 396 2.66 22.45 17.60
C ALA A 396 3.61 22.26 18.80
N THR A 397 3.17 22.61 20.01
CA THR A 397 3.92 22.39 21.26
C THR A 397 4.22 20.91 21.49
N ALA A 398 3.22 20.04 21.27
CA ALA A 398 3.38 18.59 21.45
C ALA A 398 4.27 17.94 20.39
N LEU A 399 4.31 18.48 19.17
CA LEU A 399 5.15 17.97 18.08
C LEU A 399 6.59 18.48 18.18
N ARG A 400 6.81 19.71 18.65
CA ARG A 400 8.12 20.37 18.74
C ARG A 400 8.91 19.94 19.98
N ASP A 401 9.19 18.64 20.07
CA ASP A 401 9.88 18.01 21.20
C ASP A 401 11.40 17.85 21.02
N SER A 402 11.96 18.46 19.96
CA SER A 402 13.39 18.50 19.67
C SER A 402 13.82 19.93 19.32
N VAL A 403 15.01 20.31 19.76
CA VAL A 403 15.66 21.59 19.40
C VAL A 403 16.16 21.57 17.95
N VAL A 404 16.55 20.39 17.47
CA VAL A 404 17.08 20.19 16.11
C VAL A 404 16.03 19.48 15.27
N LEU A 405 15.58 20.15 14.21
CA LEU A 405 14.63 19.63 13.25
C LEU A 405 15.35 18.86 12.14
N LYS A 406 14.97 17.59 11.98
CA LYS A 406 15.43 16.71 10.90
C LYS A 406 14.36 16.53 9.84
N ASN A 407 14.77 16.15 8.63
CA ASN A 407 13.91 15.85 7.50
C ASN A 407 13.06 17.05 7.05
N HIS A 408 13.42 18.29 7.39
CA HIS A 408 12.75 19.47 6.82
C HIS A 408 13.32 19.76 5.44
N MET A 409 13.00 18.88 4.48
CA MET A 409 13.56 18.90 3.14
C MET A 409 12.51 18.89 2.03
N VAL A 410 12.78 19.58 0.93
CA VAL A 410 11.91 19.68 -0.26
C VAL A 410 12.62 19.20 -1.52
N THR A 411 11.87 18.91 -2.59
CA THR A 411 12.47 18.66 -3.92
C THR A 411 12.75 20.00 -4.59
N LYS A 412 13.90 20.13 -5.28
CA LYS A 412 14.21 21.32 -6.08
C LYS A 412 13.10 21.53 -7.11
N THR A 413 12.41 22.66 -7.00
CA THR A 413 11.29 23.00 -7.87
C THR A 413 11.80 23.37 -9.27
N THR A 414 11.19 22.81 -10.32
CA THR A 414 11.47 23.21 -11.71
C THR A 414 10.71 24.49 -12.05
N ASP A 415 11.13 25.22 -13.09
CA ASP A 415 10.48 26.48 -13.47
C ASP A 415 8.99 26.30 -13.79
N THR A 416 8.63 25.23 -14.51
CA THR A 416 7.23 24.89 -14.79
C THR A 416 6.44 24.59 -13.53
N ALA A 417 7.01 23.85 -12.57
CA ALA A 417 6.33 23.58 -11.30
C ALA A 417 6.17 24.85 -10.48
N LEU A 418 7.15 25.76 -10.49
CA LEU A 418 7.10 27.02 -9.78
C LEU A 418 6.02 27.96 -10.34
N GLN A 419 5.87 28.02 -11.67
CA GLN A 419 4.78 28.75 -12.32
C GLN A 419 3.40 28.22 -11.88
N ARG A 420 3.25 26.89 -11.79
CA ARG A 420 2.03 26.26 -11.29
C ARG A 420 1.77 26.60 -9.82
N PHE A 421 2.81 26.55 -8.99
CA PHE A 421 2.69 26.88 -7.57
C PHE A 421 2.14 28.31 -7.42
N ARG A 422 2.76 29.29 -8.07
CA ARG A 422 2.32 30.70 -8.05
C ARG A 422 0.87 30.93 -8.50
N ALA A 423 0.39 30.12 -9.44
CA ALA A 423 -0.97 30.27 -9.99
C ALA A 423 -2.05 29.70 -9.06
N LEU A 424 -1.71 28.77 -8.16
CA LEU A 424 -2.67 28.07 -7.32
C LEU A 424 -2.86 28.77 -5.98
N LYS A 425 -4.11 28.98 -5.58
CA LYS A 425 -4.53 29.47 -4.26
C LYS A 425 -4.79 28.30 -3.30
N GLN A 426 -4.88 28.58 -2.00
CA GLN A 426 -5.19 27.57 -0.99
C GLN A 426 -6.46 26.79 -1.34
N GLY A 427 -6.42 25.46 -1.19
CA GLY A 427 -7.49 24.54 -1.56
C GLY A 427 -7.56 24.20 -3.06
N GLN A 428 -6.84 24.92 -3.93
CA GLN A 428 -6.81 24.63 -5.37
C GLN A 428 -5.81 23.54 -5.72
N ASN A 429 -6.07 22.84 -6.82
CA ASN A 429 -5.23 21.77 -7.34
C ASN A 429 -4.98 21.94 -8.84
N PHE A 430 -4.32 20.97 -9.48
CA PHE A 430 -3.96 21.00 -10.90
C PHE A 430 -5.11 21.36 -11.85
N HIS A 431 -6.36 21.01 -11.53
CA HIS A 431 -7.52 21.30 -12.36
C HIS A 431 -7.87 22.79 -12.42
N ALA A 432 -7.46 23.57 -11.42
CA ALA A 432 -7.68 25.02 -11.37
C ALA A 432 -6.67 25.84 -12.18
N LEU A 433 -5.63 25.20 -12.74
CA LEU A 433 -4.65 25.87 -13.60
C LEU A 433 -5.25 26.24 -14.96
N ASP A 434 -4.69 27.27 -15.59
CA ASP A 434 -4.97 27.56 -17.00
C ASP A 434 -4.45 26.43 -17.91
N ASP A 435 -5.09 26.23 -19.06
CA ASP A 435 -4.75 25.14 -19.99
C ASP A 435 -3.30 25.19 -20.48
N SER A 436 -2.74 26.39 -20.64
CA SER A 436 -1.33 26.60 -20.99
C SER A 436 -0.38 25.90 -20.02
N LEU A 437 -0.69 25.91 -18.72
CA LEU A 437 0.09 25.29 -17.65
C LEU A 437 -0.20 23.79 -17.46
N LYS A 438 -1.24 23.26 -18.12
CA LYS A 438 -1.61 21.83 -18.10
C LYS A 438 -0.99 21.02 -19.24
N THR A 439 -0.61 21.67 -20.34
CA THR A 439 -0.10 21.01 -21.55
C THR A 439 1.10 20.09 -21.30
N ASN A 440 1.21 19.01 -22.10
CA ASN A 440 2.35 18.09 -22.16
C ASN A 440 2.80 17.43 -20.84
N THR A 441 1.97 17.43 -19.80
CA THR A 441 2.35 16.90 -18.48
C THR A 441 1.72 15.55 -18.18
N TYR A 442 0.43 15.40 -18.49
CA TYR A 442 -0.31 14.16 -18.31
C TYR A 442 -0.95 13.73 -19.63
N THR A 443 -1.03 12.41 -19.85
CA THR A 443 -1.62 11.85 -21.08
C THR A 443 -3.10 12.18 -21.19
N ASP A 444 -3.78 12.30 -20.05
CA ASP A 444 -5.18 12.70 -19.95
C ASP A 444 -5.34 13.52 -18.67
N VAL A 445 -5.64 14.82 -18.82
CA VAL A 445 -5.78 15.77 -17.72
C VAL A 445 -7.04 15.46 -16.89
N ALA A 446 -8.14 15.04 -17.52
CA ALA A 446 -9.40 14.76 -16.82
C ALA A 446 -9.28 13.55 -15.87
N ARG A 447 -8.31 12.67 -16.11
CA ARG A 447 -8.04 11.49 -15.28
C ARG A 447 -7.03 11.75 -14.15
N THR A 448 -6.53 12.96 -14.01
CA THR A 448 -5.60 13.32 -12.93
C THR A 448 -6.33 13.38 -11.59
N GLN A 449 -5.71 12.84 -10.54
CA GLN A 449 -6.29 12.85 -9.19
C GLN A 449 -6.36 14.28 -8.64
N ASN A 450 -7.39 14.59 -7.86
CA ASN A 450 -7.59 15.89 -7.20
C ASN A 450 -6.49 16.26 -6.19
N THR A 451 -5.61 15.31 -5.84
CA THR A 451 -4.46 15.52 -4.96
C THR A 451 -3.24 16.09 -5.70
N ILE A 452 -3.21 16.05 -7.03
CA ILE A 452 -2.08 16.51 -7.83
C ILE A 452 -2.01 18.05 -7.79
N TYR A 453 -0.84 18.59 -7.45
CA TYR A 453 -0.61 20.02 -7.22
C TYR A 453 -1.58 20.66 -6.20
N LEU A 454 -2.11 19.89 -5.24
CA LEU A 454 -2.99 20.47 -4.22
C LEU A 454 -2.19 21.44 -3.34
N ARG A 455 -2.57 22.74 -3.35
CA ARG A 455 -2.12 23.70 -2.34
C ARG A 455 -2.96 23.54 -1.09
N LEU A 456 -2.31 23.20 0.01
CA LEU A 456 -3.01 23.00 1.28
C LEU A 456 -3.71 24.28 1.74
N ASN A 457 -4.83 24.12 2.43
CA ASN A 457 -5.52 25.21 3.11
C ASN A 457 -5.12 25.19 4.59
N TYR A 458 -4.66 26.32 5.11
CA TYR A 458 -4.23 26.43 6.50
C TYR A 458 -5.36 26.21 7.49
N ASP A 459 -6.57 26.61 7.12
CA ASP A 459 -7.71 26.67 8.05
C ASP A 459 -8.57 25.40 7.97
N GLU A 460 -8.07 24.36 7.29
CA GLU A 460 -8.72 23.06 7.18
C GLU A 460 -7.72 21.94 7.50
N PRO A 461 -8.19 20.75 7.95
CA PRO A 461 -7.36 19.56 7.98
C PRO A 461 -6.96 19.14 6.56
N SER A 462 -5.76 18.59 6.41
CA SER A 462 -5.31 18.04 5.13
C SER A 462 -6.13 16.79 4.72
N GLY A 463 -6.09 16.45 3.42
CA GLY A 463 -6.53 15.13 2.96
C GLY A 463 -5.60 14.01 3.44
N THR A 464 -5.80 12.78 2.98
CA THR A 464 -4.91 11.68 3.36
C THR A 464 -3.48 11.91 2.84
N VAL A 465 -2.52 12.03 3.77
CA VAL A 465 -1.09 12.10 3.49
C VAL A 465 -0.64 10.76 2.91
N ILE A 466 -0.26 10.78 1.64
CA ILE A 466 0.35 9.68 0.90
C ILE A 466 1.83 9.99 0.67
N ASN A 467 2.44 9.46 -0.39
CA ASN A 467 3.72 9.99 -0.87
C ASN A 467 3.47 11.35 -1.56
N VAL A 468 3.41 12.41 -0.75
CA VAL A 468 3.04 13.78 -1.18
C VAL A 468 4.03 14.41 -2.16
N ARG A 469 5.24 13.84 -2.29
CA ARG A 469 6.19 14.20 -3.36
C ARG A 469 5.68 13.81 -4.74
N LYS A 470 5.01 12.65 -4.87
CA LYS A 470 4.45 12.18 -6.16
C LYS A 470 3.24 13.01 -6.60
N SER A 471 2.46 13.51 -5.65
CA SER A 471 1.33 14.41 -5.92
C SER A 471 1.70 15.90 -5.89
N MET A 472 2.94 16.25 -5.52
CA MET A 472 3.43 17.63 -5.45
C MET A 472 2.53 18.56 -4.62
N TRP A 473 2.18 18.15 -3.40
CA TRP A 473 1.45 19.03 -2.49
C TRP A 473 2.24 20.29 -2.19
N ILE A 474 1.55 21.42 -2.17
CA ILE A 474 2.13 22.76 -2.09
C ILE A 474 1.86 23.34 -0.71
N HIS A 475 2.86 24.02 -0.14
CA HIS A 475 2.72 24.77 1.10
C HIS A 475 1.56 25.79 1.01
N PRO A 476 0.80 26.05 2.08
CA PRO A 476 -0.35 26.96 2.00
C PRO A 476 -0.07 28.35 1.45
N THR A 477 1.07 28.94 1.81
CA THR A 477 1.42 30.34 1.50
C THR A 477 2.70 30.49 0.68
N LEU A 478 3.56 29.46 0.62
CA LEU A 478 4.88 29.53 0.00
C LEU A 478 4.84 28.80 -1.34
N ASP A 479 5.59 29.28 -2.33
CA ASP A 479 5.68 28.66 -3.66
C ASP A 479 6.68 27.49 -3.69
N ARG A 480 6.49 26.55 -2.78
CA ARG A 480 7.27 25.31 -2.67
C ARG A 480 6.38 24.13 -2.33
N ALA A 481 6.87 22.94 -2.65
CA ALA A 481 6.26 21.71 -2.12
C ALA A 481 6.36 21.70 -0.59
N ILE A 482 5.44 20.98 0.07
CA ILE A 482 5.59 20.68 1.49
C ILE A 482 6.82 19.79 1.72
N SER A 483 7.47 19.93 2.86
CA SER A 483 8.66 19.16 3.25
C SER A 483 8.29 17.76 3.76
N VAL A 484 9.30 16.88 3.91
CA VAL A 484 9.09 15.57 4.56
C VAL A 484 8.59 15.77 5.99
N ARG A 485 9.24 16.67 6.76
CA ARG A 485 8.83 17.03 8.13
C ARG A 485 7.41 17.59 8.22
N GLU A 486 7.02 18.52 7.36
CA GLU A 486 5.65 19.07 7.33
C GLU A 486 4.63 17.95 7.10
N ALA A 487 4.88 17.05 6.15
CA ALA A 487 4.04 15.87 5.93
C ALA A 487 4.01 14.94 7.16
N ALA A 488 5.14 14.77 7.85
CA ALA A 488 5.24 13.95 9.06
C ALA A 488 4.44 14.57 10.23
N ARG A 489 4.47 15.90 10.39
CA ARG A 489 3.66 16.61 11.38
C ARG A 489 2.15 16.55 11.08
N LEU A 490 1.74 16.56 9.81
CA LEU A 490 0.35 16.28 9.42
C LEU A 490 -0.10 14.85 9.78
N GLN A 491 0.85 13.91 9.86
CA GLN A 491 0.64 12.57 10.40
C GLN A 491 0.82 12.51 11.93
N THR A 492 1.15 13.61 12.61
CA THR A 492 1.42 13.71 14.06
C THR A 492 2.68 12.99 14.54
N PHE A 493 3.70 12.86 13.68
CA PHE A 493 5.04 12.48 14.13
C PHE A 493 5.71 13.65 14.86
N PRO A 494 6.30 13.42 16.04
CA PRO A 494 7.08 14.42 16.75
C PRO A 494 8.40 14.73 16.02
N ASP A 495 8.99 15.88 16.34
CA ASP A 495 10.17 16.42 15.66
C ASP A 495 11.44 15.62 15.92
N HIS A 496 11.57 14.97 17.08
CA HIS A 496 12.69 14.06 17.34
C HIS A 496 12.68 12.83 16.42
N PHE A 497 11.54 12.49 15.81
CA PHE A 497 11.41 11.27 15.01
C PHE A 497 12.09 11.44 13.65
N VAL A 498 13.13 10.66 13.35
CA VAL A 498 13.96 10.82 12.14
C VAL A 498 13.65 9.76 11.09
N PHE A 499 13.51 10.16 9.83
CA PHE A 499 13.31 9.24 8.70
C PHE A 499 14.61 9.03 7.91
N CYS A 500 14.99 7.79 7.69
CA CYS A 500 16.20 7.40 6.96
C CYS A 500 15.92 7.10 5.47
N GLY A 501 17.00 7.04 4.68
CA GLY A 501 16.97 6.75 3.24
C GLY A 501 16.83 7.99 2.36
N SER A 502 16.62 7.77 1.06
CA SER A 502 16.48 8.86 0.10
C SER A 502 15.21 9.67 0.38
N LYS A 503 15.19 10.94 -0.05
CA LYS A 503 14.03 11.83 0.10
C LYS A 503 12.70 11.20 -0.33
N ASP A 504 12.67 10.50 -1.47
CA ASP A 504 11.46 9.80 -1.95
C ASP A 504 11.01 8.67 -1.00
N LYS A 505 11.98 7.91 -0.46
CA LYS A 505 11.73 6.86 0.53
C LYS A 505 11.24 7.44 1.86
N GLN A 506 11.72 8.62 2.27
CA GLN A 506 11.23 9.30 3.47
C GLN A 506 9.76 9.74 3.32
N TYR A 507 9.38 10.35 2.18
CA TYR A 507 7.95 10.65 1.90
C TYR A 507 7.08 9.41 1.85
N GLN A 508 7.59 8.30 1.28
CA GLN A 508 6.86 7.04 1.26
C GLN A 508 6.59 6.49 2.66
N GLN A 509 7.59 6.56 3.55
CA GLN A 509 7.47 6.16 4.95
C GLN A 509 6.39 6.93 5.69
N VAL A 510 6.39 8.26 5.57
CA VAL A 510 5.37 9.13 6.17
C VAL A 510 3.97 8.80 5.63
N GLY A 511 3.82 8.60 4.32
CA GLY A 511 2.54 8.28 3.70
C GLY A 511 1.98 6.90 4.11
N ASN A 512 2.85 5.92 4.34
CA ASN A 512 2.47 4.56 4.74
C ASN A 512 2.06 4.48 6.22
N ALA A 513 2.61 5.34 7.07
CA ALA A 513 2.43 5.22 8.51
C ALA A 513 0.99 5.44 9.00
N VAL A 514 0.70 4.86 10.16
CA VAL A 514 -0.45 5.20 11.00
C VAL A 514 -0.13 6.47 11.80
N PRO A 515 -1.03 7.47 11.85
CA PRO A 515 -0.82 8.66 12.68
C PRO A 515 -0.58 8.29 14.16
N PRO A 516 0.54 8.67 14.79
CA PRO A 516 0.85 8.29 16.17
C PRO A 516 -0.23 8.70 17.18
N ILE A 517 -0.90 9.84 17.00
CA ILE A 517 -1.96 10.27 17.94
C ILE A 517 -3.19 9.34 17.93
N MET A 518 -3.55 8.81 16.76
CA MET A 518 -4.62 7.83 16.60
C MET A 518 -4.18 6.48 17.17
N ALA A 519 -2.97 6.03 16.84
CA ALA A 519 -2.38 4.82 17.40
C ALA A 519 -2.31 4.85 18.94
N LYS A 520 -1.94 5.99 19.53
CA LYS A 520 -1.93 6.21 20.98
C LYS A 520 -3.33 6.09 21.60
N SER A 521 -4.36 6.57 20.91
CA SER A 521 -5.74 6.47 21.39
C SER A 521 -6.24 5.01 21.38
N ILE A 522 -5.90 4.26 20.33
CA ILE A 522 -6.15 2.81 20.23
C ILE A 522 -5.43 2.06 21.36
N ALA A 523 -4.13 2.32 21.53
CA ALA A 523 -3.29 1.72 22.57
C ALA A 523 -3.81 2.00 23.98
N LYS A 524 -4.19 3.26 24.28
CA LYS A 524 -4.78 3.62 25.59
C LYS A 524 -6.06 2.83 25.87
N LYS A 525 -6.94 2.70 24.89
CA LYS A 525 -8.20 1.97 25.03
C LYS A 525 -7.96 0.47 25.28
N LEU A 526 -7.01 -0.13 24.56
CA LEU A 526 -6.64 -1.52 24.76
C LEU A 526 -6.03 -1.74 26.16
N ALA A 527 -5.08 -0.89 26.56
CA ALA A 527 -4.43 -0.98 27.87
C ALA A 527 -5.45 -0.87 29.02
N GLN A 528 -6.41 0.06 28.92
CA GLN A 528 -7.51 0.18 29.89
C GLN A 528 -8.31 -1.13 30.01
N THR A 529 -8.58 -1.80 28.89
CA THR A 529 -9.34 -3.05 28.85
C THR A 529 -8.54 -4.21 29.44
N LEU A 530 -7.25 -4.33 29.08
CA LEU A 530 -6.36 -5.35 29.64
C LEU A 530 -6.17 -5.15 31.15
N SER A 531 -5.78 -3.94 31.58
CA SER A 531 -5.49 -3.67 32.99
C SER A 531 -6.71 -3.86 33.89
N LYS A 532 -7.90 -3.43 33.44
CA LYS A 532 -9.13 -3.60 34.20
C LYS A 532 -9.46 -5.07 34.51
N ASN A 533 -9.18 -5.98 33.56
CA ASN A 533 -9.59 -7.37 33.69
C ASN A 533 -8.47 -8.30 34.19
N LEU A 534 -7.20 -7.98 33.95
CA LEU A 534 -6.06 -8.75 34.44
C LEU A 534 -5.62 -8.33 35.84
N TYR A 535 -5.79 -7.05 36.18
CA TYR A 535 -5.35 -6.47 37.45
C TYR A 535 -6.48 -5.62 38.07
N PRO A 536 -7.62 -6.24 38.45
CA PRO A 536 -8.70 -5.51 39.08
C PRO A 536 -8.19 -4.87 40.38
N VAL A 537 -8.33 -3.55 40.51
CA VAL A 537 -8.02 -2.87 41.77
C VAL A 537 -8.98 -3.42 42.83
N VAL A 538 -8.45 -4.10 43.83
CA VAL A 538 -9.21 -4.49 45.02
C VAL A 538 -9.67 -3.18 45.66
N LYS A 539 -10.96 -2.90 45.61
CA LYS A 539 -11.52 -1.84 46.46
C LYS A 539 -11.46 -2.35 47.89
N ASP A 540 -10.56 -1.80 48.69
CA ASP A 540 -10.64 -1.94 50.14
C ASP A 540 -11.99 -1.37 50.58
N ASN A 541 -12.91 -2.24 50.96
CA ASN A 541 -14.07 -1.86 51.75
C ASN A 541 -13.55 -1.51 53.15
N SER A 542 -13.19 -0.24 53.34
CA SER A 542 -12.94 0.35 54.66
C SER A 542 -14.03 1.36 54.99
#